data_AF-A0A843EXV8-F1
#
_entry.id   AF-A0A843EXV8-F1
#
_cell.length_a   1.000
_cell.length_b   1.000
_cell.length_c   1.000
_cell.angle_alpha   90.00
_cell.angle_beta   90.00
_cell.angle_gamma   90.00
#
_symmetry.space_group_name_H-M   'P 1'
#
loop_
_entity.id
_entity.type
_entity.pdbx_description
1 polymer ?
#
loop_
_entity_poly.entity_id
_entity_poly.type
_entity_poly.pdbx_seq_one_letter_code
_entity_poly.pdbx_strand_id
1 'polypeptide(L)'
;LSEENKKQLFIPKGFAHGFLVLSDEAEFVYKCTDFYNGEDEGGIIWNDPEIAIDWPLEGIGEENILLSYKDKLWKPMKETETDF
;
A
#
# COMPACT_ATOMS: atom_id res chain seq x y z
N LEU A 1 3.83 -11.10 4.45
CA LEU A 1 3.95 -12.16 3.43
C LEU A 1 5.44 -12.41 3.24
N SER A 2 5.92 -13.65 3.15
CA SER A 2 7.35 -13.92 3.03
C SER A 2 7.64 -15.01 2.01
N GLU A 3 8.88 -15.05 1.54
CA GLU A 3 9.33 -16.10 0.64
C GLU A 3 9.32 -17.49 1.28
N GLU A 4 9.40 -17.60 2.61
CA GLU A 4 9.44 -18.89 3.30
C GLU A 4 8.06 -19.55 3.34
N ASN A 5 7.02 -18.79 3.70
CA ASN A 5 5.67 -19.35 3.88
C ASN A 5 4.86 -19.43 2.59
N LYS A 6 5.26 -18.70 1.54
CA LYS A 6 4.59 -18.63 0.22
C LYS A 6 3.08 -18.40 0.29
N LYS A 7 2.60 -17.75 1.36
CA LYS A 7 1.19 -17.38 1.49
C LYS A 7 0.87 -16.28 0.47
N GLN A 8 -0.38 -16.26 0.02
CA GLN A 8 -0.92 -15.21 -0.84
C GLN A 8 -2.07 -14.52 -0.13
N LEU A 9 -2.24 -13.23 -0.41
CA LEU A 9 -3.34 -12.42 0.09
C LEU A 9 -4.25 -12.08 -1.09
N PHE A 10 -5.53 -12.38 -0.96
CA PHE A 10 -6.55 -11.97 -1.92
C PHE A 10 -7.18 -10.66 -1.46
N ILE A 11 -7.20 -9.67 -2.34
CA ILE A 11 -7.84 -8.37 -2.10
C ILE A 11 -9.08 -8.29 -2.99
N PRO A 12 -10.30 -8.29 -2.42
CA PRO A 12 -11.52 -8.09 -3.19
C PRO A 12 -11.60 -6.68 -3.80
N LYS A 13 -12.42 -6.51 -4.85
CA LYS A 13 -12.75 -5.18 -5.38
C LYS A 13 -13.38 -4.31 -4.28
N GLY A 14 -13.03 -3.03 -4.25
CA GLY A 14 -13.51 -2.05 -3.26
C GLY A 14 -12.65 -1.97 -1.99
N PHE A 15 -11.54 -2.72 -1.90
CA PHE A 15 -10.60 -2.63 -0.79
C PHE A 15 -9.30 -1.92 -1.20
N ALA A 16 -8.82 -1.02 -0.35
CA ALA A 16 -7.47 -0.48 -0.45
C ALA A 16 -6.44 -1.52 0.01
N HIS A 17 -5.26 -1.52 -0.60
CA HIS A 17 -4.15 -2.40 -0.24
C HIS A 17 -2.82 -1.66 -0.36
N GLY A 18 -1.99 -1.79 0.68
CA GLY A 18 -0.62 -1.29 0.71
C GLY A 18 0.28 -2.28 1.46
N PHE A 19 1.59 -2.19 1.25
CA PHE A 19 2.57 -3.06 1.91
C PHE A 19 3.85 -2.29 2.23
N LEU A 20 4.55 -2.75 3.26
CA LEU A 20 5.88 -2.28 3.66
C LEU A 20 6.88 -3.43 3.46
N VAL A 21 7.97 -3.13 2.78
CA VAL A 21 9.10 -4.07 2.62
C VAL A 21 9.97 -3.99 3.88
N LEU A 22 10.27 -5.16 4.48
CA LEU A 22 11.02 -5.26 5.75
C LEU A 22 12.45 -5.79 5.57
N SER A 23 12.87 -6.00 4.33
CA SER A 23 14.18 -6.51 3.94
C SER A 23 14.84 -5.57 2.95
N ASP A 24 16.15 -5.70 2.73
CA ASP A 24 16.87 -4.86 1.76
C ASP A 24 16.30 -5.01 0.34
N GLU A 25 15.82 -6.21 0.00
CA GLU A 25 15.20 -6.53 -1.27
C GLU A 25 13.94 -7.36 -1.07
N ALA A 26 12.95 -7.20 -1.96
CA ALA A 26 11.75 -8.04 -2.01
C ALA A 26 11.24 -8.16 -3.45
N GLU A 27 10.91 -9.39 -3.86
CA GLU A 27 10.15 -9.64 -5.08
C GLU A 27 8.66 -9.75 -4.73
N PHE A 28 7.84 -8.89 -5.32
CA PHE A 28 6.40 -8.88 -5.10
C PHE A 28 5.65 -9.15 -6.40
N VAL A 29 4.89 -10.23 -6.43
CA VAL A 29 4.09 -10.65 -7.59
C VAL A 29 2.63 -10.78 -7.17
N TYR A 30 1.74 -10.17 -7.95
CA TYR A 30 0.30 -10.26 -7.75
C TYR A 30 -0.41 -10.48 -9.09
N LYS A 31 -1.59 -11.08 -9.03
CA LYS A 31 -2.46 -11.27 -10.19
C LYS A 31 -3.58 -10.25 -10.15
N CYS A 32 -3.84 -9.60 -11.27
CA CYS A 32 -4.95 -8.68 -11.42
C CYS A 32 -6.14 -9.40 -12.06
N THR A 33 -7.35 -8.99 -11.69
CA THR A 33 -8.58 -9.44 -12.36
C THR A 33 -8.86 -8.69 -13.65
N ASP A 34 -8.17 -7.57 -13.89
CA ASP A 34 -8.32 -6.71 -15.06
C ASP A 34 -6.96 -6.10 -15.49
N PHE A 35 -6.93 -5.45 -16.65
CA PHE A 35 -5.77 -4.71 -17.15
C PHE A 35 -5.58 -3.38 -16.42
N TYR A 36 -4.33 -2.92 -16.36
CA TYR A 36 -4.00 -1.63 -15.74
C TYR A 36 -4.55 -0.46 -16.56
N ASN A 37 -5.26 0.44 -15.88
CA ASN A 37 -5.64 1.75 -16.36
C ASN A 37 -5.25 2.79 -15.31
N GLY A 38 -4.31 3.69 -15.64
CA GLY A 38 -3.79 4.67 -14.68
C GLY A 38 -4.80 5.76 -14.28
N GLU A 39 -5.85 5.98 -15.07
CA GLU A 39 -6.91 6.94 -14.74
C GLU A 39 -7.86 6.40 -13.65
N ASP A 40 -7.90 5.08 -13.45
CA ASP A 40 -8.75 4.42 -12.45
C ASP A 40 -8.02 4.24 -11.10
N GLU A 41 -6.79 4.74 -10.99
CA GLU A 41 -5.99 4.61 -9.78
C GLU A 41 -6.37 5.68 -8.74
N GLY A 42 -6.74 5.22 -7.54
CA GLY A 42 -6.87 6.05 -6.36
C GLY A 42 -5.88 5.64 -5.27
N GLY A 43 -5.68 6.50 -4.28
CA GLY A 43 -4.86 6.19 -3.13
C GLY A 43 -5.21 7.01 -1.90
N ILE A 44 -4.72 6.53 -0.77
CA ILE A 44 -4.85 7.16 0.55
C ILE A 44 -3.44 7.29 1.11
N ILE A 45 -3.17 8.37 1.83
CA ILE A 45 -1.88 8.56 2.48
C ILE A 45 -1.60 7.39 3.45
N TRP A 46 -0.40 6.83 3.39
CA TRP A 46 -0.05 5.58 4.10
C TRP A 46 -0.13 5.70 5.64
N ASN A 47 0.11 6.90 6.17
CA ASN A 47 0.09 7.22 7.60
C ASN A 47 -1.16 8.01 8.01
N ASP A 48 -2.28 7.75 7.33
CA ASP A 48 -3.57 8.32 7.71
C ASP A 48 -3.90 8.01 9.19
N PRO A 49 -4.12 9.03 10.03
CA PRO A 49 -4.33 8.85 11.47
C PRO A 49 -5.70 8.24 11.83
N GLU A 50 -6.65 8.18 10.90
CA GLU A 50 -7.97 7.57 11.10
C GLU A 50 -7.99 6.10 10.74
N ILE A 51 -7.26 5.73 9.67
CA ILE A 51 -7.00 4.31 9.39
C ILE A 51 -6.06 3.75 10.47
N ALA A 52 -5.10 4.56 10.94
CA ALA A 52 -4.22 4.27 12.07
C ALA A 52 -3.51 2.90 11.94
N ILE A 53 -2.95 2.62 10.76
CA ILE A 53 -2.19 1.38 10.55
C ILE A 53 -0.91 1.45 11.38
N ASP A 54 -0.74 0.43 12.24
CA ASP A 54 0.48 0.23 13.03
C ASP A 54 1.57 -0.42 12.16
N TRP A 55 2.26 0.41 11.37
CA TRP A 55 3.36 -0.04 10.53
C TRP A 55 4.57 -0.41 11.39
N PRO A 56 5.22 -1.56 11.17
CA PRO A 56 6.38 -2.00 11.94
C PRO A 56 7.64 -1.24 11.50
N LEU A 57 7.74 0.03 11.91
CA LEU A 57 8.83 0.93 11.53
C LEU A 57 10.08 0.78 12.42
N GLU A 58 10.02 -0.06 13.46
CA GLU A 58 11.14 -0.35 14.34
C GLU A 58 12.31 -0.93 13.52
N GLY A 59 13.43 -0.20 13.49
CA GLY A 59 14.62 -0.57 12.70
C GLY A 59 14.66 -0.02 11.27
N ILE A 60 13.55 0.51 10.76
CA ILE A 60 13.50 1.23 9.47
C ILE A 60 13.58 2.74 9.71
N GLY A 61 12.78 3.29 10.63
CA GLY A 61 12.63 4.73 10.84
C GLY A 61 11.74 5.38 9.77
N GLU A 62 10.83 6.25 10.21
CA GLU A 62 9.86 6.91 9.30
C GLU A 62 10.54 7.75 8.23
N GLU A 63 11.70 8.35 8.54
CA GLU A 63 12.51 9.14 7.62
C GLU A 63 13.10 8.34 6.45
N ASN A 64 13.20 7.01 6.59
CA ASN A 64 13.76 6.11 5.57
C ASN A 64 12.66 5.49 4.68
N ILE A 65 11.40 5.84 4.90
CA ILE A 65 10.29 5.36 4.09
C ILE A 65 10.38 5.94 2.67
N LEU A 66 10.60 5.03 1.72
CA LEU A 66 10.68 5.35 0.30
C LEU A 66 9.30 5.25 -0.33
N LEU A 67 8.76 6.40 -0.71
CA LEU A 67 7.49 6.51 -1.43
C LEU A 67 7.73 7.00 -2.85
N SER A 68 6.90 6.55 -3.78
CA SER A 68 6.82 7.15 -5.10
C SER A 68 6.39 8.62 -5.00
N TYR A 69 6.61 9.41 -6.05
CA TYR A 69 6.13 10.80 -6.09
C TYR A 69 4.62 10.88 -5.90
N LYS A 70 3.87 9.96 -6.53
CA LYS A 70 2.40 9.91 -6.47
C LYS A 70 1.89 9.60 -5.06
N ASP A 71 2.52 8.65 -4.36
CA ASP A 71 2.06 8.24 -3.03
C ASP A 71 2.25 9.31 -1.96
N LYS A 72 3.20 10.24 -2.19
CA LYS A 72 3.39 11.42 -1.35
C LYS A 72 2.29 12.48 -1.50
N LEU A 73 1.48 12.38 -2.57
CA LEU A 73 0.44 13.35 -2.89
C LEU A 73 -0.97 12.86 -2.52
N TRP A 74 -1.13 11.61 -2.11
CA TRP A 74 -2.42 11.11 -1.65
C TRP A 74 -2.86 11.84 -0.38
N LYS A 75 -4.18 12.00 -0.26
CA LYS A 75 -4.81 12.69 0.85
C LYS A 75 -5.22 11.70 1.95
N PRO A 76 -5.55 12.21 3.16
CA PRO A 76 -6.25 11.43 4.16
C PRO A 76 -7.57 10.86 3.62
N MET A 77 -8.01 9.72 4.15
CA MET A 77 -9.21 8.99 3.73
C MET A 77 -10.46 9.88 3.69
N LYS A 78 -10.60 10.80 4.65
CA LYS A 78 -11.72 11.75 4.70
C LYS A 78 -11.77 12.75 3.55
N GLU A 79 -10.63 13.01 2.92
CA GLU A 79 -10.48 13.98 1.83
C GLU A 79 -10.31 13.31 0.46
N THR A 80 -10.21 11.98 0.43
CA THR A 80 -10.14 11.21 -0.81
C THR A 80 -11.57 10.89 -1.27
N GLU A 81 -11.96 11.45 -2.42
CA GLU A 81 -13.18 11.04 -3.12
C GLU A 81 -12.98 9.58 -3.59
N THR A 82 -13.65 8.65 -2.93
CA THR A 82 -13.56 7.23 -3.22
C THR A 82 -14.96 6.65 -3.42
N ASP A 83 -15.26 6.24 -4.65
CA ASP A 83 -16.39 5.37 -4.98
C ASP A 83 -15.89 3.92 -4.86
N PHE A 84 -15.88 3.36 -3.65
CA PHE A 84 -15.57 1.93 -3.44
C PHE A 84 -16.70 1.02 -3.93
#